data_AF-A0A1U9YVW6-F1
#
_entry.id   AF-A0A1U9YVW6-F1
#
_cell.length_a   1.000
_cell.length_b   1.000
_cell.length_c   1.000
_cell.angle_alpha   90.00
_cell.angle_beta   90.00
_cell.angle_gamma   90.00
#
_symmetry.space_group_name_H-M   'P 1'
#
loop_
_entity.id
_entity.type
_entity.pdbx_description
1 polymer ?
#
loop_
_entity_poly.entity_id
_entity_poly.type
_entity_poly.pdbx_seq_one_letter_code
_entity_poly.pdbx_strand_id
1 'polypeptide(L)'
;MTSMLVHDRADDSSALGFVAGTAGREAALQQYESYYCRLNPWMTRAEIMPVGHGIVGEQLVSRAAFENSEYYYDYLHNEGLESGFGLALFKEKSQYFVLNTLTGDKDLDRNRDRAAQLTAVYRWSASGLDGI
;
A
#
# COMPACT_ATOMS: atom_id res chain seq x y z
N MET A 1 -9.37 -4.54 -0.45
CA MET A 1 -9.04 -4.01 -1.78
C MET A 1 -7.55 -4.15 -1.99
N THR A 2 -7.12 -4.73 -3.11
CA THR A 2 -5.69 -4.96 -3.41
C THR A 2 -5.30 -4.17 -4.65
N SER A 3 -4.18 -3.45 -4.63
CA SER A 3 -3.72 -2.71 -5.80
C SER A 3 -2.23 -2.81 -6.03
N MET A 4 -1.85 -2.62 -7.29
CA MET A 4 -0.48 -2.32 -7.70
C MET A 4 -0.44 -0.89 -8.19
N LEU A 5 0.50 -0.11 -7.66
CA LEU A 5 0.61 1.30 -7.97
C LEU A 5 2.06 1.72 -8.12
N VAL A 6 2.29 2.71 -8.98
CA VAL A 6 3.53 3.46 -9.03
C VAL A 6 3.31 4.76 -8.28
N HIS A 7 4.20 5.08 -7.35
CA HIS A 7 4.22 6.35 -6.65
C HIS A 7 5.51 7.09 -6.96
N ASP A 8 5.38 8.34 -7.38
CA ASP A 8 6.52 9.23 -7.57
C ASP A 8 6.54 10.27 -6.45
N ARG A 9 7.57 10.18 -5.62
CA ARG A 9 7.76 11.07 -4.47
C ARG A 9 8.22 12.47 -4.88
N ALA A 10 8.78 12.64 -6.08
CA ALA A 10 9.19 13.96 -6.56
C ALA A 10 7.99 14.89 -6.76
N ASP A 11 6.86 14.32 -7.22
CA ASP A 11 5.63 15.04 -7.54
C ASP A 11 4.48 14.70 -6.58
N ASP A 12 4.73 13.87 -5.57
CA ASP A 12 3.73 13.31 -4.64
C ASP A 12 2.51 12.70 -5.35
N SER A 13 2.74 12.06 -6.50
CA SER A 13 1.69 11.48 -7.35
C SER A 13 1.66 9.97 -7.24
N SER A 14 0.48 9.36 -7.48
CA SER A 14 0.37 7.90 -7.63
C SER A 14 -0.53 7.55 -8.81
N ALA A 15 -0.16 6.50 -9.54
CA ALA A 15 -0.98 5.91 -10.60
C ALA A 15 -1.30 4.45 -10.24
N LEU A 16 -2.58 4.08 -10.29
CA LEU A 16 -3.01 2.70 -10.08
C LEU A 16 -2.86 1.92 -11.41
N GLY A 17 -2.07 0.85 -11.39
CA GLY A 17 -1.91 -0.04 -12.56
C GLY A 17 -2.85 -1.24 -12.54
N PHE A 18 -3.16 -1.74 -11.34
CA PHE A 18 -4.10 -2.84 -11.13
C PHE A 18 -4.86 -2.63 -9.82
N VAL A 19 -6.16 -2.92 -9.80
CA VAL A 19 -6.97 -2.90 -8.58
C VAL A 19 -7.97 -4.05 -8.61
N ALA A 20 -8.09 -4.76 -7.48
CA ALA A 20 -9.05 -5.84 -7.26
C ALA A 20 -9.84 -5.62 -5.97
N GLY A 21 -11.07 -6.15 -5.95
CA GLY A 21 -11.98 -6.03 -4.81
C GLY A 21 -12.56 -4.62 -4.66
N THR A 22 -12.95 -4.01 -5.79
CA THR A 22 -13.40 -2.62 -5.90
C THR A 22 -14.91 -2.45 -5.89
N ALA A 23 -15.69 -3.53 -5.84
CA ALA A 23 -17.15 -3.47 -5.94
C ALA A 23 -17.73 -2.42 -4.98
N GLY A 24 -18.37 -1.39 -5.54
CA GLY A 24 -18.97 -0.28 -4.82
C GLY A 24 -18.02 0.84 -4.39
N ARG A 25 -16.78 0.87 -4.90
CA ARG A 25 -15.72 1.83 -4.52
C ARG A 25 -15.11 2.59 -5.70
N GLU A 26 -15.78 2.64 -6.84
CA GLU A 26 -15.26 3.23 -8.07
C GLU A 26 -14.97 4.73 -7.91
N ALA A 27 -15.85 5.47 -7.22
CA ALA A 27 -15.65 6.89 -6.93
C ALA A 27 -14.45 7.11 -5.99
N ALA A 28 -14.26 6.24 -5.01
CA ALA A 28 -13.13 6.31 -4.08
C ALA A 28 -11.79 6.16 -4.82
N LEU A 29 -11.71 5.25 -5.80
CA LEU A 29 -10.51 5.10 -6.62
C LEU A 29 -10.14 6.39 -7.36
N GLN A 30 -11.13 7.08 -7.95
CA GLN A 30 -10.90 8.35 -8.63
C GLN A 30 -10.48 9.46 -7.66
N GLN A 31 -11.07 9.50 -6.47
CA GLN A 31 -10.68 10.44 -5.41
C GLN A 31 -9.26 10.17 -4.92
N TYR A 32 -8.84 8.90 -4.85
CA TYR A 32 -7.47 8.55 -4.51
C TYR A 32 -6.48 9.11 -5.52
N GLU A 33 -6.66 8.80 -6.80
CA GLU A 33 -5.75 9.25 -7.85
C GLU A 33 -5.67 10.78 -7.97
N SER A 34 -6.82 11.46 -7.85
CA SER A 34 -6.88 12.92 -8.00
C SER A 34 -6.48 13.71 -6.76
N TYR A 35 -6.71 13.16 -5.56
CA TYR A 35 -6.61 13.91 -4.32
C TYR A 35 -5.85 13.17 -3.22
N TYR A 36 -6.31 12.01 -2.78
CA TYR A 36 -5.81 11.40 -1.54
C TYR A 36 -4.45 10.71 -1.68
N CYS A 37 -3.97 10.44 -2.90
CA CYS A 37 -2.67 9.79 -3.10
C CYS A 37 -1.50 10.60 -2.52
N ARG A 38 -1.52 11.94 -2.67
CA ARG A 38 -0.50 12.84 -2.09
C ARG A 38 -0.60 13.01 -0.58
N LEU A 39 -1.76 12.69 0.00
CA LEU A 39 -2.02 12.79 1.44
C LEU A 39 -1.79 11.47 2.16
N ASN A 40 -1.56 10.37 1.43
CA ASN A 40 -1.39 9.04 2.00
C ASN A 40 -0.13 8.98 2.89
N PRO A 41 -0.27 8.88 4.23
CA PRO A 41 0.87 8.94 5.14
C PRO A 41 1.88 7.82 4.90
N TRP A 42 1.42 6.65 4.42
CA TRP A 42 2.32 5.53 4.10
C TRP A 42 3.25 5.86 2.94
N MET A 43 2.73 6.54 1.90
CA MET A 43 3.52 6.85 0.71
C MET A 43 4.55 7.94 0.96
N THR A 44 4.32 8.83 1.93
CA THR A 44 5.34 9.80 2.39
C THR A 44 6.61 9.13 2.92
N ARG A 45 6.50 7.85 3.32
CA ARG A 45 7.60 7.02 3.83
C ARG A 45 7.88 5.80 2.94
N ALA A 46 7.50 5.85 1.67
CA ALA A 46 7.76 4.76 0.73
C ALA A 46 9.25 4.43 0.61
N GLU A 47 10.14 5.41 0.80
CA GLU A 47 11.59 5.27 0.73
C GLU A 47 12.17 4.23 1.71
N ILE A 48 11.58 4.08 2.90
CA ILE A 48 12.06 3.13 3.91
C ILE A 48 11.50 1.71 3.76
N MET A 49 10.54 1.49 2.83
CA MET A 49 9.98 0.15 2.59
C MET A 49 11.06 -0.81 2.04
N PRO A 50 11.36 -1.96 2.65
CA PRO A 50 12.27 -2.91 2.02
C PRO A 50 11.69 -3.48 0.72
N VAL A 51 12.51 -3.60 -0.34
CA VAL A 51 12.10 -4.30 -1.57
C VAL A 51 11.92 -5.79 -1.27
N GLY A 52 10.82 -6.36 -1.73
CA GLY A 52 10.55 -7.80 -1.61
C GLY A 52 10.19 -8.29 -0.21
N HIS A 53 9.97 -7.37 0.74
CA HIS A 53 9.58 -7.71 2.10
C HIS A 53 8.27 -7.02 2.46
N GLY A 54 7.29 -7.83 2.82
CA GLY A 54 5.97 -7.42 3.23
C GLY A 54 5.99 -6.70 4.57
N ILE A 55 5.30 -5.58 4.63
CA ILE A 55 5.15 -4.75 5.81
C ILE A 55 3.68 -4.37 6.01
N VAL A 56 3.34 -4.00 7.24
CA VAL A 56 2.07 -3.35 7.58
C VAL A 56 2.24 -1.83 7.65
N GLY A 57 1.15 -1.09 7.48
CA GLY A 57 1.15 0.37 7.53
C GLY A 57 1.70 0.93 8.85
N GLU A 58 1.49 0.22 9.96
CA GLU A 58 1.95 0.58 11.30
C GLU A 58 3.48 0.56 11.45
N GLN A 59 4.21 -0.11 10.55
CA GLN A 59 5.68 -0.04 10.49
C GLN A 59 6.18 1.26 9.81
N LEU A 60 5.33 1.92 9.04
CA LEU A 60 5.64 3.20 8.40
C LEU A 60 5.19 4.36 9.27
N VAL A 61 3.94 4.34 9.74
CA VAL A 61 3.31 5.43 10.48
C VAL A 61 2.58 4.85 11.69
N SER A 62 2.72 5.48 12.86
CA SER A 62 2.02 4.99 14.06
C SER A 62 0.50 5.07 13.87
N ARG A 63 -0.25 4.16 14.52
CA ARG A 63 -1.71 4.12 14.43
C ARG A 63 -2.35 5.47 14.74
N ALA A 64 -1.91 6.12 15.83
CA ALA A 64 -2.44 7.41 16.23
C ALA A 64 -2.15 8.53 15.20
N ALA A 65 -0.98 8.53 14.57
CA ALA A 65 -0.68 9.51 13.52
C ALA A 65 -1.49 9.24 12.24
N PHE A 66 -1.71 7.96 11.92
CA PHE A 66 -2.51 7.56 10.78
C PHE A 66 -3.99 7.92 10.94
N GLU A 67 -4.58 7.60 12.09
CA GLU A 67 -5.99 7.88 12.39
C GLU A 67 -6.32 9.38 12.46
N ASN A 68 -5.32 10.22 12.74
CA ASN A 68 -5.46 11.69 12.72
C ASN A 68 -5.19 12.32 11.34
N SER A 69 -4.94 11.51 10.31
CA SER A 69 -4.72 12.02 8.95
C SER A 69 -6.04 12.22 8.19
N GLU A 70 -6.08 13.24 7.33
CA GLU A 70 -7.17 13.47 6.39
C GLU A 70 -7.41 12.24 5.49
N TYR A 71 -6.32 11.61 5.03
CA TYR A 71 -6.37 10.37 4.26
C TYR A 71 -7.16 9.26 4.96
N TYR A 72 -6.99 9.09 6.27
CA TYR A 72 -7.72 8.07 7.00
C TYR A 72 -9.17 8.48 7.21
N TYR A 73 -9.40 9.67 7.76
CA TYR A 73 -10.72 10.08 8.25
C TYR A 73 -11.70 10.35 7.11
N ASP A 74 -11.25 11.03 6.06
CA ASP A 74 -12.11 11.53 5.00
C ASP A 74 -12.17 10.59 3.78
N TYR A 75 -11.22 9.67 3.67
CA TYR A 75 -11.13 8.71 2.57
C TYR A 75 -11.22 7.25 3.03
N LEU A 76 -10.19 6.74 3.71
CA LEU A 76 -10.06 5.30 3.94
C LEU A 76 -11.20 4.73 4.80
N HIS A 77 -11.50 5.41 5.92
CA HIS A 77 -12.49 4.95 6.89
C HIS A 77 -13.91 4.88 6.29
N ASN A 78 -14.26 5.86 5.43
CA ASN A 78 -15.54 5.92 4.74
C ASN A 78 -15.79 4.71 3.80
N GLU A 79 -14.71 4.09 3.32
CA GLU A 79 -14.77 2.90 2.46
C GLU A 79 -14.85 1.57 3.25
N GLY A 80 -14.99 1.64 4.58
CA GLY A 80 -14.95 0.50 5.49
C GLY A 80 -13.57 -0.14 5.59
N LEU A 81 -12.52 0.63 5.31
CA LEU A 81 -11.14 0.21 5.34
C LEU A 81 -10.43 0.89 6.52
N GLU A 82 -9.48 0.17 7.11
CA GLU A 82 -8.98 0.51 8.44
C GLU A 82 -7.46 0.43 8.56
N SER A 83 -6.83 -0.44 7.79
CA SER A 83 -5.37 -0.59 7.73
C SER A 83 -4.96 -1.11 6.36
N GLY A 84 -3.65 -1.27 6.17
CA GLY A 84 -3.09 -1.80 4.94
C GLY A 84 -1.77 -2.54 5.17
N PHE A 85 -1.47 -3.45 4.27
CA PHE A 85 -0.20 -4.16 4.22
C PHE A 85 0.24 -4.32 2.76
N GLY A 86 1.53 -4.48 2.51
CA GLY A 86 2.07 -4.51 1.16
C GLY A 86 3.57 -4.65 1.12
N LEU A 87 4.15 -4.61 -0.07
CA LEU A 87 5.60 -4.57 -0.29
C LEU A 87 5.95 -3.69 -1.48
N ALA A 88 7.18 -3.17 -1.47
CA ALA A 88 7.78 -2.60 -2.66
C ALA A 88 8.28 -3.74 -3.56
N LEU A 89 7.79 -3.80 -4.79
CA LEU A 89 8.28 -4.72 -5.82
C LEU A 89 9.60 -4.22 -6.41
N PHE A 90 9.69 -2.91 -6.61
CA PHE A 90 10.83 -2.24 -7.20
C PHE A 90 10.92 -0.79 -6.69
N LYS A 91 12.14 -0.25 -6.68
CA LYS A 91 12.44 1.14 -6.31
C LYS A 91 13.54 1.69 -7.19
N GLU A 92 13.33 2.87 -7.75
CA GLU A 92 14.34 3.60 -8.52
C GLU A 92 14.20 5.09 -8.22
N LYS A 93 15.22 5.71 -7.63
CA LYS A 93 15.21 7.13 -7.26
C LYS A 93 13.96 7.49 -6.44
N SER A 94 13.08 8.35 -6.97
CA SER A 94 11.82 8.77 -6.35
C SER A 94 10.63 7.89 -6.69
N GLN A 95 10.80 6.86 -7.53
CA GLN A 95 9.73 6.01 -8.03
C GLN A 95 9.68 4.67 -7.29
N TYR A 96 8.49 4.39 -6.75
CA TYR A 96 8.21 3.22 -5.93
C TYR A 96 7.09 2.42 -6.57
N PHE A 97 7.38 1.18 -6.97
CA PHE A 97 6.37 0.25 -7.46
C PHE A 97 5.93 -0.66 -6.32
N VAL A 98 4.67 -0.55 -5.91
CA VAL A 98 4.16 -1.14 -4.68
C VAL A 98 2.96 -2.04 -4.98
N LEU A 99 2.95 -3.23 -4.38
CA LEU A 99 1.77 -4.08 -4.24
C LEU A 99 1.24 -3.91 -2.82
N ASN A 100 -0.01 -3.50 -2.66
CA ASN A 100 -0.62 -3.36 -1.34
C ASN A 100 -2.04 -3.93 -1.28
N THR A 101 -2.54 -4.09 -0.06
CA THR A 101 -3.91 -4.47 0.26
C THR A 101 -4.40 -3.60 1.40
N LEU A 102 -5.52 -2.92 1.18
CA LEU A 102 -6.31 -2.25 2.20
C LEU A 102 -7.36 -3.21 2.76
N THR A 103 -7.53 -3.19 4.08
CA THR A 103 -8.39 -4.11 4.83
C THR A 103 -9.16 -3.37 5.92
N GLY A 104 -10.37 -3.82 6.24
CA GLY A 104 -11.13 -3.38 7.42
C GLY A 104 -10.64 -4.01 8.73
N ASP A 105 -9.67 -4.91 8.66
CA ASP A 105 -9.11 -5.60 9.82
C ASP A 105 -8.03 -4.75 10.52
N LYS A 106 -8.23 -4.42 11.79
CA LYS A 106 -7.30 -3.65 12.63
C LYS A 106 -6.28 -4.52 13.38
N ASP A 107 -6.42 -5.84 13.32
CA ASP A 107 -5.53 -6.73 14.05
C ASP A 107 -4.14 -6.77 13.40
N LEU A 108 -3.19 -6.21 14.15
CA LEU A 108 -1.82 -6.03 13.68
C LEU A 108 -1.13 -7.35 13.39
N ASP A 109 -1.36 -8.38 14.22
CA ASP A 109 -0.66 -9.65 14.06
C ASP A 109 -1.22 -10.43 12.87
N ARG A 110 -2.55 -10.44 12.66
CA ARG A 110 -3.13 -11.00 11.43
C ARG A 110 -2.64 -10.27 10.18
N ASN A 111 -2.49 -8.95 10.22
CA ASN A 111 -2.00 -8.18 9.10
C ASN A 111 -0.50 -8.43 8.84
N ARG A 112 0.30 -8.68 9.88
CA ARG A 112 1.69 -9.12 9.74
C ARG A 112 1.79 -10.49 9.09
N ASP A 113 0.94 -11.44 9.46
CA ASP A 113 0.89 -12.76 8.84
C ASP A 113 0.57 -12.66 7.34
N ARG A 114 -0.40 -11.81 6.97
CA ARG A 114 -0.74 -11.53 5.56
C ARG A 114 0.42 -10.84 4.81
N ALA A 115 1.13 -9.91 5.45
CA ALA A 115 2.32 -9.29 4.87
C ALA A 115 3.45 -10.31 4.65
N ALA A 116 3.64 -11.25 5.58
CA ALA A 116 4.60 -12.33 5.44
C ALA A 116 4.27 -13.25 4.24
N GLN A 117 2.99 -13.49 3.95
CA GLN A 117 2.57 -14.22 2.75
C GLN A 117 3.00 -13.51 1.46
N LEU A 118 2.86 -12.18 1.39
CA LEU A 118 3.35 -11.41 0.23
C LEU A 118 4.87 -11.54 0.06
N THR A 119 5.62 -11.56 1.17
CA THR A 119 7.07 -11.81 1.15
C THR A 119 7.40 -13.18 0.56
N ALA A 120 6.65 -14.22 0.94
CA ALA A 120 6.84 -15.57 0.43
C ALA A 120 6.56 -15.65 -1.09
N VAL A 121 5.50 -15.00 -1.56
CA VAL A 121 5.16 -14.93 -3.00
C VAL A 121 6.27 -14.22 -3.78
N TYR A 122 6.78 -13.08 -3.28
CA TYR A 122 7.88 -12.37 -3.91
C TYR A 122 9.12 -13.26 -4.05
N ARG A 123 9.54 -13.91 -2.96
CA ARG A 123 10.72 -14.80 -2.96
C ARG A 123 10.55 -15.97 -3.92
N TRP A 124 9.37 -16.58 -3.95
CA TRP A 124 9.07 -17.66 -4.89
C TRP A 124 9.22 -17.18 -6.34
N SER A 125 8.66 -16.01 -6.68
CA SER A 125 8.77 -15.44 -8.02
C SER A 125 10.22 -15.10 -8.41
N ALA A 126 11.03 -14.60 -7.46
CA ALA A 126 12.44 -14.31 -7.69
C ALA A 126 13.26 -15.58 -7.91
N SER A 127 13.02 -16.63 -7.12
CA SER A 127 13.72 -17.91 -7.28
C SER A 127 13.42 -18.63 -8.60
N GLY A 128 12.27 -18.35 -9.21
CA GLY A 128 11.92 -18.84 -10.55
C GLY A 128 12.66 -18.13 -11.69
N LEU A 129 13.22 -16.94 -11.43
CA LEU A 129 14.02 -16.18 -12.40
C LEU A 129 15.49 -16.61 -12.41
N ASP A 130 16.01 -17.17 -11.31
CA ASP A 130 17.37 -17.72 -11.24
C ASP A 130 17.55 -19.05 -12.04
N GLY A 131 16.46 -19.58 -12.59
CA GLY A 131 16.42 -20.83 -13.36
C GLY A 131 16.23 -20.65 -14.88
N ILE A 132 16.28 -19.41 -15.38
CA ILE A 132 16.20 -19.05 -16.82
C ILE A 132 17.51 -18.36 -17.22
#